data_AF-A0A1S1VAE0-F1
#
_entry.id   AF-A0A1S1VAE0-F1
#
_cell.length_a   1.000
_cell.length_b   1.000
_cell.length_c   1.000
_cell.angle_alpha   90.00
_cell.angle_beta   90.00
_cell.angle_gamma   90.00
#
_symmetry.space_group_name_H-M   'P 1'
#
loop_
_entity.id
_entity.type
_entity.pdbx_description
1 polymer ?
#
loop_
_entity_poly.entity_id
_entity_poly.type
_entity_poly.pdbx_seq_one_letter_code
_entity_poly.pdbx_strand_id
1 'polypeptide(L)'
;MISAMKKRISNNKGLTLIELIIVIAIIGILAVIGVTQFGGMTESARKEADKAVLAEVENAAKLYIATEEDALASGEVSSDHALVKDGYLESAPEIQAEANGGPDNTVTITVTDNDVTAAATGVVEGDGEGE
;
A
#
# COMPACT_ATOMS: atom_id res chain seq x y z
N MET A 1 34.11 -19.28 64.38
CA MET A 1 33.70 -18.96 62.98
C MET A 1 32.19 -19.00 62.92
N ILE A 2 31.54 -17.83 62.92
CA ILE A 2 30.08 -17.72 62.94
C ILE A 2 29.59 -17.80 61.49
N SER A 3 28.93 -18.91 61.15
CA SER A 3 28.30 -19.12 59.85
C SER A 3 27.05 -18.25 59.74
N ALA A 4 27.17 -17.14 59.01
CA ALA A 4 26.05 -16.27 58.69
C ALA A 4 25.36 -16.77 57.42
N MET A 5 24.39 -17.66 57.59
CA MET A 5 23.49 -18.05 56.50
C MET A 5 22.46 -16.92 56.29
N LYS A 6 22.80 -15.99 55.40
CA LYS A 6 21.98 -14.83 55.01
C LYS A 6 20.63 -15.32 54.47
N LYS A 7 19.59 -15.27 55.31
CA LYS A 7 18.19 -15.58 54.97
C LYS A 7 17.74 -14.61 53.87
N ARG A 8 17.69 -15.05 52.61
CA ARG A 8 17.02 -14.32 51.53
C ARG A 8 15.52 -14.40 51.79
N ILE A 9 14.92 -13.35 52.33
CA ILE A 9 13.46 -13.17 52.31
C ILE A 9 13.08 -12.97 50.85
N SER A 10 12.55 -14.01 50.19
CA SER A 10 11.97 -13.87 48.85
C SER A 10 10.60 -13.21 48.99
N ASN A 11 10.54 -11.92 48.67
CA ASN A 11 9.31 -11.14 48.67
C ASN A 11 8.53 -11.41 47.37
N ASN A 12 8.09 -12.66 47.16
CA ASN A 12 7.30 -13.07 46.01
C ASN A 12 5.87 -12.56 46.16
N LYS A 13 5.68 -11.24 45.98
CA LYS A 13 4.36 -10.66 45.76
C LYS A 13 3.92 -11.11 44.35
N GLY A 14 3.15 -12.18 44.29
CA GLY A 14 2.54 -12.63 43.03
C GLY A 14 1.51 -11.60 42.55
N LEU A 15 1.51 -11.32 41.26
CA LEU A 15 0.42 -10.60 40.60
C LEU A 15 -0.88 -11.38 40.84
N THR A 16 -1.96 -10.67 41.15
CA THR A 16 -3.26 -11.32 41.29
C THR A 16 -3.78 -11.74 39.91
N LEU A 17 -4.48 -12.87 39.82
CA LEU A 17 -5.09 -13.29 38.56
C LEU A 17 -6.05 -12.23 38.01
N ILE A 18 -6.72 -11.49 38.90
CA ILE A 18 -7.65 -10.43 38.52
C ILE A 18 -6.93 -9.23 37.86
N GLU A 19 -5.73 -8.87 38.33
CA GLU A 19 -4.94 -7.81 37.67
C GLU A 19 -4.58 -8.20 36.24
N LEU A 20 -4.20 -9.46 36.02
CA LEU A 20 -3.89 -9.92 34.66
C LEU A 20 -5.13 -9.95 33.77
N ILE A 21 -6.29 -10.37 34.31
CA ILE A 21 -7.56 -10.43 33.58
C ILE A 21 -8.03 -9.03 33.15
N ILE A 22 -7.90 -8.02 34.02
CA ILE A 22 -8.29 -6.63 33.69
C ILE A 22 -7.42 -6.09 32.56
N VAL A 23 -6.11 -6.37 32.56
CA VAL A 23 -5.19 -5.90 31.51
C VAL A 23 -5.53 -6.50 30.14
N ILE A 24 -5.72 -7.82 30.06
CA ILE A 24 -6.08 -8.45 28.77
C ILE A 24 -7.48 -8.03 28.29
N ALA A 25 -8.40 -7.72 29.22
CA ALA A 25 -9.72 -7.20 28.87
C ALA A 25 -9.63 -5.80 28.23
N ILE A 26 -8.79 -4.91 28.78
CA ILE A 26 -8.56 -3.58 28.21
C ILE A 26 -7.85 -3.69 26.84
N ILE A 27 -6.78 -4.50 26.75
CA ILE A 27 -6.06 -4.72 25.49
C ILE A 27 -7.00 -5.32 24.43
N GLY A 28 -7.90 -6.23 24.80
CA GLY A 28 -8.89 -6.80 23.88
C GLY A 28 -9.83 -5.77 23.27
N ILE A 29 -10.33 -4.83 24.07
CA ILE A 29 -11.20 -3.75 23.59
C ILE A 29 -10.42 -2.81 22.66
N LEU A 30 -9.21 -2.41 23.05
CA LEU A 30 -8.36 -1.52 22.25
C LEU A 30 -7.94 -2.17 20.92
N ALA A 31 -7.67 -3.47 20.93
CA ALA A 31 -7.27 -4.22 19.73
C ALA A 31 -8.38 -4.21 18.66
N VAL A 32 -9.65 -4.39 19.05
CA VAL A 32 -10.78 -4.36 18.10
C VAL A 32 -10.91 -3.00 17.42
N ILE A 33 -10.79 -1.90 18.18
CA ILE A 33 -10.84 -0.53 17.63
C ILE A 33 -9.62 -0.27 16.73
N GLY A 34 -8.44 -0.75 17.12
CA GLY A 34 -7.23 -0.63 16.32
C GLY A 34 -7.37 -1.30 14.96
N VAL A 35 -7.85 -2.55 14.91
CA VAL A 35 -7.98 -3.30 13.65
C VAL A 35 -8.84 -2.55 12.62
N THR A 36 -9.98 -1.99 13.03
CA THR A 36 -10.88 -1.29 12.08
C THR A 36 -10.29 0.03 11.57
N GLN A 37 -9.55 0.76 12.41
CA GLN A 37 -8.92 2.02 12.03
C GLN A 37 -7.69 1.81 11.13
N PHE A 38 -6.82 0.85 11.46
CA PHE A 38 -5.60 0.60 10.69
C PHE A 38 -5.88 -0.04 9.32
N GLY A 39 -6.93 -0.85 9.20
CA GLY A 39 -7.33 -1.45 7.92
C GLY A 39 -7.69 -0.40 6.87
N GLY A 40 -8.59 0.54 7.20
CA GLY A 40 -9.01 1.60 6.28
C GLY A 40 -7.89 2.58 5.91
N MET A 41 -7.03 2.94 6.87
CA MET A 41 -5.90 3.84 6.59
C MET A 41 -4.86 3.21 5.65
N THR A 42 -4.58 1.91 5.79
CA THR A 42 -3.65 1.20 4.91
C THR A 42 -4.18 1.13 3.49
N GLU A 43 -5.48 0.87 3.33
CA GLU A 43 -6.13 0.84 2.03
C GLU A 43 -6.10 2.21 1.33
N SER A 44 -6.42 3.29 2.04
CA SER A 44 -6.33 4.65 1.48
C SER A 44 -4.89 5.01 1.08
N ALA A 45 -3.90 4.64 1.90
CA ALA A 45 -2.49 4.89 1.57
C ALA A 45 -2.05 4.15 0.30
N ARG A 46 -2.51 2.90 0.10
CA ARG A 46 -2.26 2.14 -1.15
C ARG A 46 -2.88 2.84 -2.34
N LYS A 47 -4.15 3.25 -2.25
CA LYS A 47 -4.84 3.98 -3.33
C LYS A 47 -4.16 5.31 -3.68
N GLU A 48 -3.67 6.05 -2.69
CA GLU A 48 -2.92 7.29 -2.94
C GLU A 48 -1.58 7.03 -3.62
N ALA A 49 -0.86 5.98 -3.21
CA ALA A 49 0.36 5.56 -3.89
C ALA A 49 0.09 5.19 -5.35
N ASP A 50 -0.98 4.45 -5.61
CA ASP A 50 -1.36 4.04 -6.96
C ASP A 50 -1.73 5.24 -7.85
N LYS A 51 -2.44 6.23 -7.31
CA LYS A 51 -2.71 7.49 -8.03
C LYS A 51 -1.41 8.20 -8.43
N ALA A 52 -0.39 8.18 -7.57
CA ALA A 52 0.91 8.75 -7.90
C ALA A 52 1.61 7.98 -9.02
N VAL A 53 1.56 6.64 -8.99
CA VAL A 53 2.09 5.77 -10.05
C VAL A 53 1.38 6.03 -11.38
N LEU A 54 0.06 6.14 -11.40
CA LEU A 54 -0.70 6.43 -12.63
C LEU A 54 -0.34 7.81 -13.19
N ALA A 55 -0.23 8.83 -12.35
CA ALA A 55 0.19 10.17 -12.78
C ALA A 55 1.62 10.18 -13.35
N GLU A 56 2.54 9.39 -12.77
CA GLU A 56 3.88 9.22 -13.31
C GLU A 56 3.86 8.59 -14.70
N VAL A 57 3.09 7.51 -14.88
CA VAL A 57 2.94 6.83 -16.17
C VAL A 57 2.32 7.74 -17.23
N GLU A 58 1.30 8.53 -16.88
CA GLU A 58 0.73 9.53 -17.79
C GLU A 58 1.74 10.59 -18.22
N ASN A 59 2.55 11.09 -17.27
CA ASN A 59 3.58 12.08 -17.58
C ASN A 59 4.67 11.49 -18.48
N ALA A 60 5.09 10.24 -18.22
CA ALA A 60 6.03 9.52 -19.07
C ALA A 60 5.47 9.34 -20.50
N ALA A 61 4.20 8.98 -20.63
CA ALA A 61 3.53 8.83 -21.91
C ALA A 61 3.39 10.16 -22.68
N LYS A 62 3.04 11.24 -21.98
CA LYS A 62 2.99 12.60 -22.55
C LYS A 62 4.36 13.05 -23.03
N LEU A 63 5.41 12.73 -22.28
CA LEU A 63 6.78 13.03 -22.68
C LEU A 63 7.19 12.25 -23.92
N TYR A 64 6.90 10.95 -23.98
CA TYR A 64 7.15 10.10 -25.15
C TYR A 64 6.49 10.66 -26.40
N ILE A 65 5.19 10.97 -26.35
CA ILE A 65 4.46 11.53 -27.51
C ILE A 65 5.01 12.89 -27.94
N ALA A 66 5.56 13.68 -27.01
CA ALA A 66 6.14 14.98 -27.32
C ALA A 66 7.54 14.92 -27.93
N THR A 67 8.23 13.78 -27.83
CA THR A 67 9.66 13.65 -28.16
C THR A 67 9.94 12.63 -29.26
N GLU A 68 9.17 11.56 -29.33
CA GLU A 68 9.28 10.52 -30.34
C GLU A 68 8.33 10.79 -31.53
N GLU A 69 8.75 10.38 -32.73
CA GLU A 69 7.91 10.46 -33.94
C GLU A 69 6.96 9.25 -34.05
N ASP A 70 7.31 8.14 -33.40
CA ASP A 70 6.52 6.92 -33.38
C ASP A 70 5.28 7.07 -32.49
N ALA A 71 4.15 6.54 -32.96
CA ALA A 71 2.92 6.53 -32.19
C ALA A 71 3.07 5.62 -30.96
N LEU A 72 2.72 6.14 -29.79
CA LEU A 72 2.62 5.35 -28.57
C LEU A 72 1.40 4.42 -28.63
N ALA A 73 1.62 3.12 -28.49
CA ALA A 73 0.53 2.15 -28.46
C ALA A 73 -0.25 2.22 -27.13
N SER A 74 -1.57 2.08 -27.21
CA SER A 74 -2.38 1.81 -26.02
C SER A 74 -2.19 0.36 -25.57
N GLY A 75 -2.29 0.11 -24.27
CA GLY A 75 -2.19 -1.23 -23.71
C GLY A 75 -1.52 -1.26 -22.34
N GLU A 76 -1.19 -2.47 -21.90
CA GLU A 76 -0.48 -2.70 -20.65
C GLU A 76 0.95 -2.16 -20.71
N VAL A 77 1.33 -1.40 -19.68
CA VAL A 77 2.70 -0.93 -19.47
C VAL A 77 3.49 -2.03 -18.78
N SER A 78 3.86 -3.05 -19.55
CA SER A 78 4.76 -4.11 -19.09
C SER A 78 6.23 -3.71 -19.29
N SER A 79 7.15 -4.58 -18.86
CA SER A 79 8.59 -4.36 -19.09
C SER A 79 8.96 -4.29 -20.58
N ASP A 80 8.09 -4.79 -21.46
CA ASP A 80 8.29 -4.76 -22.90
C ASP A 80 7.72 -3.51 -23.59
N HIS A 81 7.01 -2.65 -22.85
CA HIS A 81 6.38 -1.45 -23.35
C HIS A 81 7.41 -0.36 -23.70
N ALA A 82 7.12 0.47 -24.71
CA ALA A 82 8.01 1.53 -25.19
C ALA A 82 8.47 2.47 -24.07
N LEU A 83 7.54 2.87 -23.18
CA LEU A 83 7.84 3.71 -22.01
C LEU A 83 8.94 3.13 -21.10
N VAL A 84 9.05 1.81 -20.97
CA VAL A 84 10.09 1.17 -20.16
C VAL A 84 11.36 0.95 -20.98
N LYS A 85 11.23 0.44 -22.21
CA LYS A 85 12.38 0.13 -23.08
C LYS A 85 13.18 1.36 -23.49
N ASP A 86 12.48 2.45 -23.73
CA ASP A 86 13.07 3.70 -24.21
C ASP A 86 13.46 4.63 -23.05
N GLY A 87 13.28 4.16 -21.80
CA GLY A 87 13.82 4.79 -20.60
C GLY A 87 12.98 5.95 -20.03
N TYR A 88 11.71 6.07 -20.43
CA TYR A 88 10.77 7.04 -19.86
C TYR A 88 10.27 6.62 -18.47
N LEU A 89 10.33 5.33 -18.17
CA LEU A 89 10.09 4.71 -16.87
C LEU A 89 11.27 3.79 -16.51
N GLU A 90 11.67 3.78 -15.24
CA GLU A 90 12.77 2.93 -14.77
C GLU A 90 12.42 1.44 -14.74
N SER A 91 11.13 1.12 -14.57
CA SER A 91 10.60 -0.23 -14.55
C SER A 91 9.12 -0.26 -14.95
N ALA A 92 8.57 -1.46 -15.12
CA ALA A 92 7.13 -1.61 -15.22
C ALA A 92 6.47 -1.11 -13.92
N PRO A 93 5.41 -0.29 -14.01
CA PRO A 93 4.69 0.19 -12.84
C PRO A 93 3.99 -0.96 -12.11
N GLU A 94 4.03 -0.92 -10.78
CA GLU A 94 3.35 -1.87 -9.90
C GLU A 94 2.29 -1.14 -9.07
N ILE A 95 1.12 -1.76 -8.91
CA ILE A 95 -0.03 -1.20 -8.18
C ILE A 95 -0.24 -2.00 -6.90
N GLN A 96 -0.45 -1.28 -5.80
CA GLN A 96 -0.49 -1.82 -4.44
C GLN A 96 -1.92 -2.08 -3.93
N ALA A 97 -2.92 -1.36 -4.42
CA ALA A 97 -4.31 -1.66 -4.10
C ALA A 97 -4.71 -2.98 -4.77
N GLU A 98 -5.18 -3.92 -3.97
CA GLU A 98 -5.77 -5.14 -4.50
C GLU A 98 -7.17 -4.82 -5.00
N ALA A 99 -7.41 -5.12 -6.28
CA ALA A 99 -8.77 -5.35 -6.73
C ALA A 99 -9.39 -6.42 -5.84
N ASN A 100 -10.68 -6.31 -5.51
CA ASN A 100 -11.41 -7.38 -4.83
C ASN A 100 -11.32 -8.71 -5.63
N GLY A 101 -10.26 -9.50 -5.40
CA GLY A 101 -10.08 -10.87 -5.90
C GLY A 101 -9.49 -11.06 -7.31
N GLY A 102 -8.35 -10.44 -7.67
CA GLY A 102 -7.65 -10.78 -8.93
C GLY A 102 -6.11 -10.66 -8.83
N PRO A 103 -5.32 -11.56 -9.48
CA PRO A 103 -3.85 -11.54 -9.45
C PRO A 103 -3.19 -10.56 -10.44
N ASP A 104 -3.95 -9.85 -11.25
CA ASP A 104 -3.43 -9.09 -12.40
C ASP A 104 -3.51 -7.57 -12.15
N ASN A 105 -2.72 -7.06 -11.20
CA ASN A 105 -2.58 -5.65 -10.88
C ASN A 105 -1.70 -4.93 -11.94
N THR A 106 -2.24 -4.71 -13.13
CA THR A 106 -1.51 -4.08 -14.24
C THR A 106 -1.90 -2.63 -14.44
N VAL A 107 -0.96 -1.81 -14.94
CA VAL A 107 -1.27 -0.46 -15.44
C VAL A 107 -1.46 -0.50 -16.94
N THR A 108 -2.56 0.06 -17.41
CA THR A 108 -2.86 0.24 -18.83
C THR A 108 -2.90 1.72 -19.19
N ILE A 109 -2.35 2.08 -20.34
CA ILE A 109 -2.51 3.41 -20.92
C ILE A 109 -3.48 3.37 -22.09
N THR A 110 -4.35 4.38 -22.18
CA THR A 110 -5.16 4.65 -23.36
C THR A 110 -4.67 5.94 -24.00
N VAL A 111 -4.18 5.83 -25.23
CA VAL A 111 -3.70 6.93 -26.06
C VAL A 111 -4.80 7.25 -27.07
N THR A 112 -5.29 8.48 -27.03
CA THR A 112 -6.18 9.06 -28.05
C THR A 112 -5.43 10.14 -28.82
N ASP A 113 -6.00 10.63 -29.92
CA ASP A 113 -5.36 11.60 -30.82
C ASP A 113 -4.78 12.84 -30.12
N ASN A 114 -5.26 13.19 -28.93
CA ASN A 114 -4.87 14.41 -28.25
C ASN A 114 -4.70 14.27 -26.72
N ASP A 115 -4.77 13.05 -26.19
CA ASP A 115 -4.67 12.83 -24.74
C ASP A 115 -4.20 11.41 -24.39
N VAL A 116 -3.59 11.29 -23.22
CA VAL A 116 -3.22 10.00 -22.63
C VAL A 116 -3.77 9.90 -21.22
N THR A 117 -4.43 8.78 -20.94
CA THR A 117 -4.90 8.41 -19.61
C THR A 117 -4.27 7.10 -19.17
N ALA A 118 -3.89 7.01 -17.89
CA ALA A 118 -3.44 5.76 -17.28
C ALA A 118 -4.48 5.25 -16.30
N ALA A 119 -4.77 3.95 -16.35
CA ALA A 119 -5.69 3.27 -15.45
C ALA A 119 -5.04 2.01 -14.90
N ALA A 120 -5.35 1.68 -13.65
CA ALA A 120 -4.98 0.42 -13.04
C ALA A 120 -6.11 -0.61 -13.24
N THR A 121 -5.79 -1.79 -13.76
CA THR A 121 -6.73 -2.89 -13.86
C THR A 121 -7.10 -3.36 -12.45
N GLY A 122 -8.39 -3.28 -12.12
CA GLY A 122 -8.93 -3.79 -10.85
C GLY A 122 -8.96 -2.79 -9.69
N VAL A 123 -8.41 -1.58 -9.84
CA VAL A 123 -8.73 -0.49 -8.92
C VAL A 123 -10.14 -0.03 -9.23
N VAL A 124 -11.08 -0.28 -8.32
CA VAL A 124 -12.40 0.34 -8.37
C VAL A 124 -12.14 1.84 -8.45
N GLU A 125 -12.56 2.50 -9.54
CA GLU A 125 -12.68 3.95 -9.57
C GLU A 125 -13.46 4.33 -8.31
N GLY A 126 -12.75 4.81 -7.30
CA GLY A 126 -13.38 5.47 -6.19
C GLY A 126 -13.93 6.73 -6.82
N ASP A 127 -15.26 6.73 -7.02
CA ASP A 127 -16.03 7.89 -7.45
C ASP A 127 -15.36 9.15 -6.92
N GLY A 128 -15.04 10.05 -7.85
CA GLY A 128 -14.69 11.41 -7.49
C GLY A 128 -15.88 12.02 -6.77
N GLU A 129 -15.93 11.86 -5.45
CA GLU A 129 -16.68 12.73 -4.57
C GLU A 129 -15.65 13.55 -3.81
N GLY A 130 -15.51 14.79 -4.29
CA GLY A 130 -14.97 15.86 -3.46
C GLY A 130 -15.91 16.19 -2.31
N GLU A 131 -15.37 17.00 -1.40
CA GLU A 131 -15.93 17.55 -0.15
C GLU A 131 -15.67 16.74 1.13
#